data_AF-A0A5B8CPX3-F1
#
_entry.id   AF-A0A5B8CPX3-F1
#
_cell.length_a   1.000
_cell.length_b   1.000
_cell.length_c   1.000
_cell.angle_alpha   90.00
_cell.angle_beta   90.00
_cell.angle_gamma   90.00
#
_symmetry.space_group_name_H-M   'P 1'
#
loop_
_entity.id
_entity.type
_entity.pdbx_description
1 polymer ?
#
loop_
_entity_poly.entity_id
_entity_poly.type
_entity_poly.pdbx_seq_one_letter_code
_entity_poly.pdbx_strand_id
1 'polypeptide(L)'
;MKLSRVWWGLALLLLVYAGFWYWQSLTTVEPERAQSVVAQTINQCDLIASKAASALPEVLPFQKLEKAARQARVLERCMQDRGYQENPAWVAEATKQAQKMAGEQAISEAEAYETLRRQGMLAMAPTAISYWRKSK
;
A
#
# COMPACT_ATOMS: atom_id res chain seq x y z
N MET A 1 34.43 3.46 -52.42
CA MET A 1 35.02 3.70 -51.07
C MET A 1 34.35 4.81 -50.25
N LYS A 2 33.56 5.74 -50.83
CA LYS A 2 32.93 6.84 -50.06
C LYS A 2 31.64 6.46 -49.32
N LEU A 3 30.81 5.57 -49.86
CA LEU A 3 29.54 5.15 -49.20
C LEU A 3 29.75 4.37 -47.89
N SER A 4 30.78 3.54 -47.81
CA SER A 4 31.07 2.73 -46.61
C SER A 4 31.40 3.60 -45.39
N ARG A 5 32.10 4.74 -45.59
CA ARG A 5 32.41 5.69 -44.51
C ARG A 5 31.17 6.44 -44.01
N VAL A 6 30.21 6.72 -44.90
CA VAL A 6 28.94 7.37 -44.55
C VAL A 6 28.05 6.44 -43.72
N TRP A 7 27.99 5.15 -44.09
CA TRP A 7 27.24 4.14 -43.35
C TRP A 7 27.82 3.87 -41.95
N TRP A 8 29.15 3.90 -41.82
CA TRP A 8 29.81 3.77 -40.52
C TRP A 8 29.50 4.96 -39.59
N GLY A 9 29.48 6.18 -40.14
CA GLY A 9 29.07 7.37 -39.40
C GLY A 9 27.63 7.29 -38.90
N LEU A 10 26.70 6.83 -39.74
CA LEU A 10 25.30 6.62 -39.39
C LEU A 10 25.10 5.54 -38.31
N ALA A 11 25.83 4.43 -38.40
CA ALA A 11 25.76 3.36 -37.40
C ALA A 11 26.27 3.82 -36.02
N LEU A 12 27.36 4.59 -35.98
CA LEU A 12 27.88 5.19 -34.75
C LEU A 12 26.88 6.18 -34.14
N LEU A 13 26.24 7.01 -34.97
CA LEU A 13 25.23 7.96 -34.52
C LEU A 13 24.01 7.26 -33.92
N LEU A 14 23.55 6.17 -34.54
CA LEU A 14 22.45 5.36 -34.02
C LEU A 14 22.80 4.67 -32.69
N LEU A 15 24.03 4.15 -32.55
CA LEU A 15 24.48 3.54 -31.30
C LEU A 15 24.55 4.55 -30.15
N VAL A 16 25.06 5.76 -30.42
CA VAL A 16 25.10 6.83 -29.41
C VAL A 16 23.69 7.29 -29.05
N TYR A 17 22.80 7.44 -30.03
CA TYR A 17 21.41 7.80 -29.79
C TYR A 17 20.67 6.75 -28.96
N ALA A 18 20.84 5.47 -29.28
CA ALA A 18 20.25 4.37 -28.52
C ALA A 18 20.81 4.28 -27.09
N GLY A 19 22.12 4.48 -26.92
CA GLY A 19 22.76 4.52 -25.61
C GLY A 19 22.27 5.69 -24.76
N PHE A 20 22.08 6.87 -25.36
CA PHE A 20 21.51 8.04 -24.70
C PHE A 20 20.05 7.79 -24.26
N TRP A 21 19.23 7.20 -25.15
CA TRP A 21 17.86 6.83 -24.83
C TRP A 21 17.77 5.79 -23.71
N TYR A 22 18.66 4.79 -23.74
CA TYR A 22 18.73 3.76 -22.71
C TYR A 22 19.15 4.36 -21.35
N TRP A 23 20.12 5.27 -21.34
CA TRP A 23 20.52 5.97 -20.13
C TRP A 23 19.41 6.89 -19.60
N GLN A 24 18.69 7.57 -20.47
CA GLN A 24 17.51 8.35 -20.08
C GLN A 24 16.43 7.45 -19.46
N SER A 25 16.18 6.27 -20.03
CA SER A 25 15.21 5.30 -19.47
C SER A 25 15.62 4.74 -18.10
N LEU A 26 16.92 4.70 -17.79
CA LEU A 26 17.41 4.30 -16.47
C LEU A 26 17.33 5.43 -15.43
N THR A 27 17.25 6.69 -15.88
CA THR A 27 17.28 7.89 -15.03
C THR A 27 15.92 8.57 -14.90
N THR A 28 14.92 8.16 -15.70
CA THR A 28 13.52 8.48 -15.46
C THR A 28 13.06 7.77 -14.19
N VAL A 29 13.28 8.43 -13.06
CA VAL A 29 12.57 8.14 -11.82
C VAL A 29 11.10 8.43 -12.13
N GLU A 30 10.29 7.37 -12.25
CA GLU A 30 8.83 7.47 -12.28
C GLU A 30 8.45 8.48 -11.19
N PRO A 31 7.77 9.59 -11.50
CA PRO A 31 7.45 10.57 -10.48
C PRO A 31 6.69 9.84 -9.39
N GLU A 32 7.28 9.74 -8.19
CA GLU A 32 6.57 9.25 -7.01
C GLU A 32 5.27 10.04 -6.99
N ARG A 33 4.14 9.36 -7.28
CA ARG A 33 2.82 9.98 -7.17
C ARG A 33 2.80 10.57 -5.77
N ALA A 34 2.78 11.89 -5.67
CA ALA A 34 2.88 12.60 -4.40
C ALA A 34 1.93 11.91 -3.42
N GLN A 35 2.50 11.20 -2.45
CA GLN A 35 1.70 10.37 -1.55
C GLN A 35 0.74 11.31 -0.84
N SER A 36 -0.55 10.95 -0.83
CA SER A 36 -1.53 11.76 -0.11
C SER A 36 -1.11 11.88 1.36
N VAL A 37 -1.44 13.00 2.02
CA VAL A 37 -1.07 13.23 3.43
C VAL A 37 -1.53 12.07 4.32
N VAL A 38 -2.70 11.49 4.00
CA VAL A 38 -3.21 10.29 4.69
C VAL A 38 -2.36 9.06 4.42
N ALA A 39 -1.90 8.83 3.18
CA ALA A 39 -1.02 7.70 2.85
C ALA A 39 0.33 7.78 3.58
N GLN A 40 0.94 8.97 3.62
CA GLN A 40 2.18 9.18 4.37
C GLN A 40 1.96 8.92 5.88
N THR A 41 0.81 9.36 6.40
CA THR A 41 0.45 9.15 7.79
C THR A 41 0.22 7.67 8.12
N ILE A 42 -0.46 6.93 7.24
CA ILE A 42 -0.64 5.48 7.35
C ILE A 42 0.72 4.79 7.39
N ASN A 43 1.63 5.11 6.47
CA ASN A 43 2.96 4.52 6.41
C ASN A 43 3.74 4.75 7.72
N GLN A 44 3.78 5.99 8.22
CA GLN A 44 4.43 6.28 9.50
C GLN A 44 3.81 5.49 10.66
N CYS A 45 2.49 5.41 10.73
CA CYS A 45 1.80 4.69 11.79
C CYS A 45 1.96 3.16 11.69
N ASP A 46 2.07 2.62 10.48
CA ASP A 46 2.34 1.20 10.24
C ASP A 46 3.77 0.81 10.68
N LEU A 47 4.76 1.68 10.41
CA LEU A 47 6.12 1.49 10.93
C LEU A 47 6.17 1.49 12.47
N ILE A 48 5.36 2.33 13.12
CA ILE A 48 5.25 2.34 14.58
C ILE A 48 4.57 1.06 15.07
N ALA A 49 3.47 0.65 14.43
CA ALA A 49 2.70 -0.55 14.79
C ALA A 49 3.52 -1.83 14.63
N SER A 50 4.22 -1.98 13.51
CA SER A 50 5.10 -3.12 13.24
C SER A 50 6.23 -3.22 14.26
N LYS A 51 6.89 -2.09 14.58
CA LYS A 51 7.93 -2.04 15.61
C LYS A 51 7.39 -2.44 16.99
N ALA A 52 6.20 -1.93 17.36
CA ALA A 52 5.58 -2.22 18.67
C ALA A 52 5.25 -3.70 18.86
N ALA A 53 4.96 -4.43 17.77
CA ALA A 53 4.61 -5.84 17.81
C ALA A 53 5.79 -6.78 17.47
N SER A 54 6.97 -6.24 17.18
CA SER A 54 8.10 -7.01 16.63
C SER A 54 8.61 -8.13 17.55
N ALA A 55 8.51 -7.95 18.87
CA ALA A 55 8.94 -8.93 19.86
C ALA A 55 7.92 -10.05 20.13
N LEU A 56 6.71 -10.00 19.54
CA LEU A 56 5.72 -11.06 19.74
C LEU A 56 6.10 -12.33 18.97
N PRO A 57 5.97 -13.52 19.59
CA PRO A 57 6.14 -14.79 18.88
C PRO A 57 5.03 -14.94 17.81
N GLU A 58 5.33 -15.69 16.75
CA GLU A 58 4.39 -15.97 15.65
C GLU A 58 4.33 -17.47 15.28
N VAL A 59 4.79 -18.34 16.17
CA VAL A 59 4.95 -19.77 15.88
C VAL A 59 3.58 -20.44 15.72
N LEU A 60 2.64 -20.09 16.61
CA LEU A 60 1.31 -20.69 16.62
C LEU A 60 0.30 -19.79 15.89
N PRO A 61 -0.74 -20.37 15.26
CA PRO A 61 -1.74 -19.60 14.51
C PRO A 61 -2.38 -18.47 15.32
N PHE A 62 -2.71 -18.71 16.60
CA PHE A 62 -3.30 -17.68 17.46
C PHE A 62 -2.33 -16.54 17.77
N GLN A 63 -1.02 -16.82 17.81
CA GLN A 63 -0.01 -15.79 18.07
C GLN A 63 0.13 -14.84 16.88
N LYS A 64 -0.01 -15.35 15.66
CA LYS A 64 -0.10 -14.52 14.44
C LYS A 64 -1.31 -13.60 14.50
N LEU A 65 -2.46 -14.11 14.93
CA LEU A 65 -3.67 -13.30 15.13
C LEU A 65 -3.48 -12.26 16.23
N GLU A 66 -2.87 -12.62 17.35
CA GLU A 66 -2.57 -11.69 18.44
C GLU A 66 -1.65 -10.56 18.00
N LYS A 67 -0.58 -10.87 17.27
CA LYS A 67 0.34 -9.86 16.74
C LYS A 67 -0.38 -8.92 15.78
N ALA A 68 -1.17 -9.45 14.84
CA ALA A 68 -1.94 -8.63 13.91
C ALA A 68 -2.95 -7.73 14.65
N ALA A 69 -3.61 -8.24 15.70
CA ALA A 69 -4.53 -7.45 16.52
C ALA A 69 -3.80 -6.32 17.28
N ARG A 70 -2.61 -6.58 17.83
CA ARG A 70 -1.79 -5.56 18.48
C ARG A 70 -1.30 -4.50 17.51
N GLN A 71 -0.87 -4.89 16.30
CA GLN A 71 -0.48 -3.96 15.25
C GLN A 71 -1.65 -3.06 14.86
N ALA A 72 -2.82 -3.63 14.58
CA ALA A 72 -4.03 -2.88 14.25
C ALA A 72 -4.37 -1.86 15.34
N ARG A 73 -4.34 -2.27 16.63
CA ARG A 73 -4.63 -1.36 17.75
C ARG A 73 -3.64 -0.18 17.85
N VAL A 74 -2.35 -0.43 17.62
CA VAL A 74 -1.34 0.65 17.65
C VAL A 74 -1.49 1.58 16.45
N LEU A 75 -1.72 1.03 15.26
CA LEU A 75 -2.01 1.79 14.04
C LEU A 75 -3.24 2.68 14.23
N GLU A 76 -4.32 2.11 14.75
CA GLU A 76 -5.56 2.84 15.03
C GLU A 76 -5.35 4.03 15.95
N ARG A 77 -4.67 3.81 17.08
CA ARG A 77 -4.36 4.88 18.03
C ARG A 77 -3.49 5.97 17.39
N CYS A 78 -2.46 5.56 16.65
CA CYS A 78 -1.55 6.47 15.97
C CYS A 78 -2.26 7.37 14.93
N MET A 79 -3.25 6.81 14.23
CA MET A 79 -4.10 7.53 13.27
C MET A 79 -5.06 8.48 13.98
N GLN A 80 -5.68 8.04 15.07
CA GLN A 80 -6.56 8.86 15.93
C GLN A 80 -5.82 10.07 16.50
N ASP A 81 -4.60 9.88 17.01
CA ASP A 81 -3.76 10.95 17.53
C ASP A 81 -3.38 11.98 16.45
N ARG A 82 -3.44 11.59 15.17
CA ARG A 82 -3.24 12.47 14.00
C ARG A 82 -4.54 13.02 13.41
N GLY A 83 -5.65 12.87 14.13
CA GLY A 83 -6.96 13.41 13.76
C GLY A 83 -7.63 12.65 12.63
N TYR A 84 -7.39 11.35 12.51
CA TYR A 84 -8.14 10.46 11.61
C TYR A 84 -9.07 9.56 12.41
N GLN A 85 -10.22 9.22 11.84
CA GLN A 85 -11.20 8.32 12.43
C GLN A 85 -11.70 7.34 11.37
N GLU A 86 -12.31 6.25 11.84
CA GLU A 86 -12.98 5.30 10.97
C GLU A 86 -14.12 5.99 10.20
N ASN A 87 -14.25 5.65 8.92
CA ASN A 87 -15.27 6.19 8.04
C ASN A 87 -16.55 5.34 8.13
N PRO A 88 -17.68 5.89 8.62
CA PRO A 88 -18.94 5.14 8.69
C PRO A 88 -19.43 4.62 7.34
N ALA A 89 -19.13 5.34 6.24
CA ALA A 89 -19.46 4.88 4.90
C ALA A 89 -18.66 3.63 4.51
N TRP A 90 -17.40 3.56 4.94
CA TRP A 90 -16.57 2.37 4.75
C TRP A 90 -17.12 1.20 5.56
N VAL A 91 -17.49 1.45 6.82
CA VAL A 91 -18.09 0.42 7.70
C VAL A 91 -19.33 -0.19 7.07
N ALA A 92 -20.26 0.64 6.56
CA ALA A 92 -21.49 0.14 5.94
C ALA A 92 -21.22 -0.76 4.72
N GLU A 93 -20.22 -0.43 3.91
CA GLU A 93 -19.84 -1.24 2.75
C GLU A 93 -19.09 -2.51 3.15
N ALA A 94 -18.15 -2.39 4.09
CA ALA A 94 -17.38 -3.52 4.61
C ALA A 94 -18.27 -4.55 5.30
N THR A 95 -19.32 -4.14 6.02
CA THR A 95 -20.30 -5.06 6.63
C THR A 95 -21.02 -5.89 5.57
N LYS A 96 -21.47 -5.26 4.47
CA LYS A 96 -22.12 -6.00 3.36
C LYS A 96 -21.15 -6.96 2.69
N GLN A 97 -19.89 -6.54 2.52
CA GLN A 97 -18.86 -7.38 1.93
C GLN A 97 -18.48 -8.55 2.85
N ALA A 98 -18.41 -8.33 4.16
CA ALA A 98 -18.13 -9.34 5.17
C ALA A 98 -19.18 -10.46 5.17
N GLN A 99 -20.46 -10.12 5.02
CA GLN A 99 -21.55 -11.12 4.90
C GLN A 99 -21.38 -12.03 3.69
N LYS A 100 -21.01 -11.47 2.53
CA LYS A 100 -20.72 -12.27 1.32
C LYS A 100 -19.50 -13.15 1.51
N MET A 101 -18.41 -12.56 2.02
CA MET A 101 -17.14 -13.24 2.26
C MET A 101 -17.27 -14.39 3.26
N ALA A 102 -18.07 -14.22 4.30
CA ALA A 102 -18.34 -15.26 5.29
C ALA A 102 -18.93 -16.52 4.66
N GLY A 103 -19.90 -16.36 3.75
CA GLY A 103 -20.50 -17.46 3.00
C GLY A 103 -19.53 -18.12 2.02
N GLU A 104 -18.73 -17.34 1.30
CA GLU A 104 -17.78 -17.84 0.31
C GLU A 104 -16.58 -18.59 0.93
N GLN A 105 -16.11 -18.12 2.08
CA GLN A 105 -14.90 -18.64 2.73
C GLN A 105 -15.20 -19.57 3.91
N ALA A 106 -16.48 -19.79 4.23
CA ALA A 106 -16.92 -20.59 5.38
C ALA A 106 -16.30 -20.12 6.71
N ILE A 107 -16.18 -18.79 6.89
CA ILE A 107 -15.70 -18.13 8.11
C ILE A 107 -16.83 -17.36 8.77
N SER A 108 -16.62 -16.91 10.01
CA SER A 108 -17.61 -16.05 10.68
C SER A 108 -17.68 -14.67 10.03
N GLU A 109 -18.84 -14.02 10.07
CA GLU A 109 -19.01 -12.63 9.61
C GLU A 109 -18.05 -11.66 10.34
N ALA A 110 -17.79 -11.91 11.63
CA ALA A 110 -16.86 -11.12 12.43
C ALA A 110 -15.42 -11.26 11.93
N GLU A 111 -14.98 -12.48 11.60
CA GLU A 111 -13.65 -12.73 11.06
C GLU A 111 -13.47 -12.13 9.66
N ALA A 112 -14.51 -12.25 8.82
CA ALA A 112 -14.54 -11.61 7.51
C ALA A 112 -14.43 -10.08 7.64
N TYR A 113 -15.18 -9.48 8.57
CA TYR A 113 -15.13 -8.05 8.83
C TYR A 113 -13.76 -7.60 9.35
N GLU A 114 -13.18 -8.28 10.33
CA GLU A 114 -11.85 -7.94 10.86
C GLU A 114 -10.73 -8.10 9.80
N THR A 115 -10.91 -9.01 8.84
CA THR A 115 -10.00 -9.15 7.70
C THR A 115 -10.09 -7.95 6.77
N LEU A 116 -11.30 -7.53 6.41
CA LEU A 116 -11.53 -6.31 5.63
C LEU A 116 -11.02 -5.06 6.35
N ARG A 117 -11.25 -4.97 7.67
CA ARG A 117 -10.79 -3.86 8.51
C ARG A 117 -9.28 -3.71 8.48
N ARG A 118 -8.53 -4.78 8.72
CA ARG A 118 -7.06 -4.76 8.68
C ARG A 118 -6.54 -4.33 7.30
N GLN A 119 -7.16 -4.79 6.22
CA GLN A 119 -6.80 -4.37 4.86
C GLN A 119 -7.13 -2.90 4.61
N GLY A 120 -8.31 -2.44 5.03
CA GLY A 120 -8.75 -1.06 4.89
C GLY A 120 -7.86 -0.07 5.63
N MET A 121 -7.42 -0.42 6.84
CA MET A 121 -6.51 0.42 7.65
C MET A 121 -5.16 0.69 6.96
N LEU A 122 -4.68 -0.24 6.14
CA LEU A 122 -3.39 -0.16 5.43
C LEU A 122 -3.54 0.32 3.98
N ALA A 123 -4.77 0.53 3.50
CA ALA A 123 -5.01 1.00 2.13
C ALA A 123 -4.52 2.45 1.96
N MET A 124 -3.37 2.61 1.32
CA MET A 124 -2.75 3.92 1.06
C MET A 124 -3.36 4.64 -0.15
N ALA A 125 -4.04 3.91 -1.04
CA ALA A 125 -4.68 4.47 -2.21
C ALA A 125 -6.07 5.04 -1.87
N PRO A 126 -6.44 6.22 -2.42
CA PRO A 126 -7.80 6.71 -2.32
C PRO A 126 -8.72 5.78 -3.12
N THR A 127 -9.42 4.89 -2.42
CA THR A 127 -10.58 4.16 -2.94
C THR A 127 -11.79 5.09 -2.97
N ALA A 128 -12.87 4.67 -3.65
CA ALA A 128 -14.14 5.42 -3.64
C ALA A 128 -14.66 5.67 -2.21
N ILE A 129 -14.37 4.76 -1.29
CA ILE A 129 -14.66 4.88 0.14
C ILE A 129 -13.42 4.41 0.91
N SER A 130 -12.65 5.33 1.50
CA SER A 130 -11.47 5.01 2.30
C SER A 130 -11.84 4.67 3.75
N TYR A 131 -11.06 3.78 4.38
CA TYR A 131 -11.21 3.45 5.81
C TYR A 131 -11.01 4.68 6.70
N TRP A 132 -9.94 5.43 6.47
CA TRP A 132 -9.63 6.64 7.22
C TRP A 132 -10.32 7.86 6.62
N ARG A 133 -10.94 8.67 7.48
CA ARG A 133 -11.39 10.04 7.19
C ARG A 133 -10.79 11.00 8.21
N LYS A 134 -10.52 12.23 7.79
CA LYS A 134 -10.11 13.27 8.74
C LYS A 134 -11.27 13.56 9.70
N SER A 135 -11.00 13.60 11.00
CA SER A 135 -11.93 14.13 12.00
C SER A 135 -12.05 15.64 11.77
N LYS A 136 -13.26 16.20 11.93
CA LYS A 136 -13.52 17.62 11.67
C LYS A 136 -12.87 18.50 12.72
#